data_AF-A0A1B6MSR4-F1
#
_entry.id   AF-A0A1B6MSR4-F1
#
_cell.length_a   1.000
_cell.length_b   1.000
_cell.length_c   1.000
_cell.angle_alpha   90.00
_cell.angle_beta   90.00
_cell.angle_gamma   90.00
#
_symmetry.space_group_name_H-M   'P 1'
#
loop_
_entity.id
_entity.type
_entity.pdbx_description
1 polymer ?
#
loop_
_entity_poly.entity_id
_entity_poly.type
_entity_poly.pdbx_seq_one_letter_code
_entity_poly.pdbx_strand_id
1 'polypeptide(L)'
;AEKIREVLSKEEKLFDYRATDPAPLLLILDRRDDPITPLLSQWTYQAMVHELLSISNNRVNLSHVPGISKELKEVVLSAEHDDFYSNNLYLNYGEIGQTVKQLMDEFQRKAKSHQKVESISDMKAFVENYPQFKKMSGTVSKHVAVISELSSLVGKRNLLEVSEMEQELACQNQHSQQLQKLRSLLGSSKVRDEEALRLVLLYALRY
;
A
#
# COMPACT_ATOMS: atom_id res chain seq x y z
N ALA A 1 34.40 1.71 13.44
CA ALA A 1 34.36 3.05 14.07
C ALA A 1 35.56 3.91 13.65
N GLU A 2 36.81 3.44 13.82
CA GLU A 2 38.01 4.24 13.50
C GLU A 2 38.13 4.65 12.03
N LYS A 3 37.89 3.72 11.08
CA LYS A 3 37.86 4.06 9.64
C LYS A 3 36.84 5.15 9.29
N ILE A 4 35.69 5.19 9.97
CA ILE A 4 34.67 6.22 9.74
C ILE A 4 35.19 7.57 10.25
N ARG A 5 35.79 7.61 11.45
CA ARG A 5 36.43 8.84 11.97
C ARG A 5 37.54 9.33 11.05
N GLU A 6 38.34 8.43 10.49
CA GLU A 6 39.40 8.77 9.56
C GLU A 6 38.85 9.38 8.26
N VAL A 7 37.78 8.82 7.69
CA VAL A 7 37.11 9.36 6.49
C VAL A 7 36.48 10.72 6.79
N LEU A 8 35.78 10.87 7.93
CA LEU A 8 35.18 12.14 8.35
C LEU A 8 36.23 13.24 8.53
N SER A 9 37.41 12.91 9.07
CA SER A 9 38.51 13.86 9.21
C SER A 9 39.17 14.22 7.88
N LYS A 10 39.25 13.29 6.92
CA LYS A 10 39.79 13.58 5.58
C LYS A 10 38.87 14.48 4.75
N GLU A 11 37.57 14.29 4.90
CA GLU A 11 36.52 14.98 4.14
C GLU A 11 35.80 16.06 4.97
N GLU A 12 36.49 16.69 5.93
CA GLU A 12 35.90 17.61 6.91
C GLU A 12 35.01 18.70 6.29
N LYS A 13 35.40 19.25 5.13
CA LYS A 13 34.62 20.25 4.39
C LYS A 13 33.22 19.79 3.96
N LEU A 14 33.02 18.49 3.74
CA LEU A 14 31.72 17.92 3.40
C LEU A 14 30.80 17.78 4.64
N PHE A 15 31.39 17.74 5.83
CA PHE A 15 30.71 17.51 7.11
C PHE A 15 30.72 18.74 8.05
N ASP A 16 31.17 19.90 7.57
CA ASP A 16 31.14 21.18 8.28
C ASP A 16 29.71 21.74 8.34
N TYR A 17 28.85 21.05 9.09
CA TYR A 17 27.48 21.46 9.36
C TYR A 17 27.41 22.29 10.64
N ARG A 18 26.44 23.20 10.70
CA ARG A 18 26.11 23.86 11.96
C ARG A 18 25.72 22.80 13.00
N ALA A 19 26.45 22.74 14.12
CA ALA A 19 26.14 21.82 15.20
C ALA A 19 24.70 22.02 15.71
N THR A 20 23.94 20.93 15.78
CA THR A 20 22.58 20.89 16.35
C THR A 20 22.64 20.25 17.73
N ASP A 21 21.82 20.75 18.68
CA ASP A 21 21.63 20.16 20.00
C ASP A 21 20.14 19.78 20.16
N PRO A 22 19.79 18.48 20.24
CA PRO A 22 20.70 17.31 20.26
C PRO A 22 21.34 17.01 18.89
N ALA A 23 22.50 16.35 18.92
CA ALA A 23 23.16 15.85 17.73
C ALA A 23 22.32 14.75 17.06
N PRO A 24 22.31 14.67 15.71
CA PRO A 24 21.57 13.63 15.01
C PRO A 24 22.17 12.24 15.28
N LEU A 25 21.32 11.25 15.45
CA LEU A 25 21.71 9.85 15.61
C LEU A 25 21.47 9.07 14.31
N LEU A 26 22.54 8.47 13.77
CA LEU A 26 22.43 7.50 12.69
C LEU A 26 22.33 6.08 13.27
N LEU A 27 21.17 5.44 13.09
CA LEU A 27 20.95 4.05 13.46
C LEU A 27 21.09 3.15 12.23
N ILE A 28 22.05 2.23 12.27
CA ILE A 28 22.27 1.23 11.21
C ILE A 28 21.77 -0.11 11.74
N LEU A 29 20.79 -0.70 11.05
CA LEU A 29 20.16 -1.96 11.41
C LEU A 29 20.44 -3.02 10.35
N ASP A 30 20.45 -4.28 10.78
CA ASP A 30 20.52 -5.42 9.88
C ASP A 30 19.12 -6.06 9.77
N ARG A 31 18.62 -6.28 8.54
CA ARG A 31 17.31 -6.92 8.32
C ARG A 31 17.26 -8.33 8.91
N ARG A 32 18.41 -9.01 9.02
CA ARG A 32 18.52 -10.36 9.58
C ARG A 32 18.11 -10.45 11.05
N ASP A 33 18.13 -9.33 11.78
CA ASP A 33 17.70 -9.29 13.19
C ASP A 33 16.18 -9.45 13.35
N ASP A 34 15.40 -9.17 12.30
CA ASP A 34 13.97 -9.42 12.26
C ASP A 34 13.57 -9.95 10.87
N PRO A 35 13.64 -11.26 10.64
CA PRO A 35 13.19 -11.85 9.37
C PRO A 35 11.66 -11.98 9.29
N ILE A 36 10.92 -11.74 10.39
CA ILE A 36 9.47 -11.97 10.49
C ILE A 36 8.70 -10.86 9.78
N THR A 37 9.00 -9.59 10.08
CA THR A 37 8.27 -8.44 9.51
C THR A 37 8.08 -8.48 7.99
N PRO A 38 9.11 -8.76 7.16
CA PRO A 38 8.93 -8.79 5.71
C PRO A 38 8.15 -10.01 5.19
N LEU A 39 7.90 -11.04 6.02
CA LEU A 39 7.12 -12.22 5.64
C LEU A 39 5.62 -12.05 5.91
N LEU A 40 5.25 -11.16 6.84
CA LEU A 40 3.86 -10.91 7.21
C LEU A 40 3.11 -10.16 6.11
N SER A 41 1.88 -10.58 5.83
CA SER A 41 0.96 -9.88 4.95
C SER A 41 0.65 -8.48 5.49
N GLN A 42 0.69 -7.49 4.61
CA GLN A 42 0.54 -6.08 4.93
C GLN A 42 -0.87 -5.59 4.62
N TRP A 43 -1.48 -4.89 5.57
CA TRP A 43 -2.85 -4.40 5.47
C TRP A 43 -2.98 -2.87 5.46
N THR A 44 -1.87 -2.14 5.47
CA THR A 44 -1.89 -0.68 5.23
C THR A 44 -1.89 -0.40 3.74
N TYR A 45 -2.54 0.69 3.31
CA TYR A 45 -2.80 0.91 1.89
C TYR A 45 -1.54 0.86 1.01
N GLN A 46 -0.49 1.60 1.36
CA GLN A 46 0.76 1.58 0.59
C GLN A 46 1.44 0.21 0.59
N ALA A 47 1.56 -0.42 1.75
CA ALA A 47 2.29 -1.68 1.90
C ALA A 47 1.55 -2.82 1.19
N MET A 48 0.22 -2.86 1.29
CA MET A 48 -0.63 -3.83 0.61
C MET A 48 -0.56 -3.68 -0.92
N VAL A 49 -0.54 -2.45 -1.44
CA VAL A 49 -0.32 -2.21 -2.87
C VAL A 49 1.06 -2.71 -3.30
N HIS A 50 2.10 -2.44 -2.51
CA HIS A 50 3.44 -2.92 -2.83
C HIS A 50 3.54 -4.44 -2.82
N GLU A 51 2.92 -5.10 -1.84
CA GLU A 51 2.95 -6.55 -1.72
C GLU A 51 2.19 -7.25 -2.87
N LEU A 52 0.97 -6.80 -3.18
CA LEU A 52 0.10 -7.51 -4.12
C LEU A 52 0.27 -7.07 -5.57
N LEU A 53 0.64 -5.81 -5.80
CA LEU A 53 0.70 -5.20 -7.13
C LEU A 53 2.08 -4.67 -7.50
N SER A 54 3.03 -4.65 -6.56
CA SER A 54 4.40 -4.15 -6.73
C SER A 54 4.47 -2.68 -7.16
N ILE A 55 4.92 -1.82 -6.25
CA ILE A 55 5.23 -0.42 -6.57
C ILE A 55 6.67 -0.33 -7.08
N SER A 56 6.85 0.08 -8.33
CA SER A 56 8.16 0.34 -8.94
C SER A 56 8.25 1.78 -9.41
N ASN A 57 9.15 2.59 -8.84
CA ASN A 57 9.28 4.01 -9.17
C ASN A 57 7.94 4.77 -9.12
N ASN A 58 7.16 4.56 -8.04
CA ASN A 58 5.82 5.14 -7.85
C ASN A 58 4.80 4.73 -8.93
N ARG A 59 5.04 3.65 -9.67
CA ARG A 59 4.13 3.11 -10.69
C ARG A 59 3.66 1.71 -10.31
N VAL A 60 2.41 1.43 -10.64
CA VAL A 60 1.75 0.14 -10.48
C VAL A 60 1.20 -0.30 -11.82
N ASN A 61 1.48 -1.54 -12.20
CA ASN A 61 1.01 -2.11 -13.45
C ASN A 61 -0.28 -2.90 -13.23
N LEU A 62 -1.38 -2.45 -13.84
CA LEU A 62 -2.70 -3.09 -13.81
C LEU A 62 -3.06 -3.70 -15.19
N SER A 63 -2.11 -3.88 -16.10
CA SER A 63 -2.39 -4.38 -17.46
C SER A 63 -2.97 -5.79 -17.50
N HIS A 64 -2.79 -6.55 -16.42
CA HIS A 64 -3.31 -7.90 -16.22
C HIS A 64 -4.77 -7.91 -15.73
N VAL A 65 -5.30 -6.77 -15.27
CA VAL A 65 -6.65 -6.66 -14.74
C VAL A 65 -7.67 -6.70 -15.89
N PRO A 66 -8.63 -7.64 -15.88
CA PRO A 66 -9.61 -7.78 -16.96
C PRO A 66 -10.55 -6.56 -16.99
N GLY A 67 -10.76 -6.00 -18.18
CA GLY A 67 -11.67 -4.86 -18.39
C GLY A 67 -11.11 -3.50 -17.97
N ILE A 68 -9.82 -3.40 -17.62
CA ILE A 68 -9.19 -2.13 -17.28
C ILE A 68 -9.10 -1.20 -18.51
N SER A 69 -9.34 0.09 -18.31
CA SER A 69 -9.19 1.08 -19.38
C SER A 69 -7.71 1.21 -19.79
N LYS A 70 -7.45 1.59 -21.04
CA LYS A 70 -6.07 1.78 -21.54
C LYS A 70 -5.29 2.79 -20.70
N GLU A 71 -5.96 3.81 -20.19
CA GLU A 71 -5.39 4.88 -19.37
C GLU A 71 -5.02 4.43 -17.95
N LEU A 72 -5.63 3.34 -17.46
CA LEU A 72 -5.39 2.79 -16.12
C LEU A 72 -4.49 1.55 -16.12
N LYS A 73 -3.93 1.16 -17.27
CA LYS A 73 -2.97 0.04 -17.33
C LYS A 73 -1.72 0.29 -16.51
N GLU A 74 -1.29 1.55 -16.42
CA GLU A 74 -0.21 1.97 -15.55
C GLU A 74 -0.70 3.14 -14.70
N VAL A 75 -0.55 2.99 -13.38
CA VAL A 75 -1.07 3.92 -12.40
C VAL A 75 0.09 4.52 -11.62
N VAL A 76 0.11 5.86 -11.50
CA VAL A 76 1.09 6.58 -10.67
C VAL A 76 0.53 6.80 -9.26
N LEU A 77 1.27 6.35 -8.24
CA LEU A 77 1.00 6.54 -6.83
C LEU A 77 2.16 7.32 -6.19
N SER A 78 2.02 8.64 -6.08
CA SER A 78 3.01 9.54 -5.47
C SER A 78 2.34 10.35 -4.37
N ALA A 79 2.84 10.26 -3.14
CA ALA A 79 2.33 11.05 -2.02
C ALA A 79 2.54 12.57 -2.22
N GLU A 80 3.55 12.96 -3.00
CA GLU A 80 3.84 14.37 -3.28
C GLU A 80 2.87 15.01 -4.28
N HIS A 81 2.20 14.20 -5.11
CA HIS A 81 1.36 14.69 -6.21
C HIS A 81 -0.09 14.21 -6.12
N ASP A 82 -0.42 13.46 -5.07
CA ASP A 82 -1.73 12.92 -4.83
C ASP A 82 -2.12 13.06 -3.35
N ASP A 83 -2.94 14.07 -3.09
CA ASP A 83 -3.47 14.40 -1.77
C ASP A 83 -4.29 13.24 -1.18
N PHE A 84 -5.04 12.52 -2.02
CA PHE A 84 -5.82 11.37 -1.57
C PHE A 84 -4.88 10.24 -1.14
N TYR A 85 -3.86 9.94 -1.96
CA TYR A 85 -2.90 8.90 -1.60
C TYR A 85 -2.15 9.25 -0.32
N SER A 86 -1.60 10.47 -0.22
CA SER A 86 -0.84 10.95 0.94
C SER A 86 -1.62 10.84 2.26
N ASN A 87 -2.90 11.24 2.25
CA ASN A 87 -3.73 11.22 3.45
C ASN A 87 -4.15 9.82 3.88
N ASN A 88 -4.04 8.82 3.00
CA ASN A 88 -4.56 7.48 3.24
C ASN A 88 -3.49 6.37 3.17
N LEU A 89 -2.19 6.71 3.07
CA LEU A 89 -1.07 5.76 2.93
C LEU A 89 -1.09 4.64 3.97
N TYR A 90 -1.38 5.01 5.21
CA TYR A 90 -1.26 4.14 6.38
C TYR A 90 -2.59 3.65 6.93
N LEU A 91 -3.72 3.99 6.28
CA LEU A 91 -5.01 3.45 6.67
C LEU A 91 -5.04 1.96 6.41
N ASN A 92 -5.72 1.22 7.29
CA ASN A 92 -5.88 -0.20 7.12
C ASN A 92 -6.87 -0.51 5.97
N TYR A 93 -6.83 -1.74 5.45
CA TYR A 93 -7.62 -2.19 4.31
C TYR A 93 -9.14 -1.95 4.47
N GLY A 94 -9.68 -2.09 5.69
CA GLY A 94 -11.08 -1.80 5.97
C GLY A 94 -11.41 -0.31 5.88
N GLU A 95 -10.56 0.54 6.47
CA GLU A 95 -10.71 1.99 6.45
C GLU A 95 -10.60 2.57 5.03
N ILE A 96 -9.56 2.19 4.27
CA ILE A 96 -9.38 2.69 2.90
C ILE A 96 -10.57 2.30 2.00
N GLY A 97 -11.16 1.11 2.20
CA GLY A 97 -12.35 0.70 1.47
C GLY A 97 -13.54 1.64 1.72
N GLN A 98 -13.73 2.10 2.96
CA GLN A 98 -14.75 3.08 3.31
C GLN A 98 -14.43 4.46 2.73
N THR A 99 -13.18 4.92 2.84
CA THR A 99 -12.76 6.21 2.31
C THR A 99 -12.94 6.30 0.79
N VAL A 100 -12.59 5.24 0.05
CA VAL A 100 -12.78 5.20 -1.41
C VAL A 100 -14.25 5.21 -1.79
N LYS A 101 -15.10 4.54 -1.01
CA LYS A 101 -16.56 4.61 -1.21
C LYS A 101 -17.08 6.04 -1.00
N GLN A 102 -16.64 6.72 0.05
CA GLN A 102 -17.00 8.12 0.30
C GLN A 102 -16.52 9.04 -0.84
N LEU A 103 -15.30 8.84 -1.32
CA LEU A 103 -14.75 9.57 -2.47
C LEU A 103 -15.61 9.38 -3.73
N MET A 104 -16.03 8.14 -4.01
CA MET A 104 -16.92 7.84 -5.13
C MET A 104 -18.30 8.51 -4.98
N ASP A 105 -18.90 8.46 -3.79
CA ASP A 105 -20.20 9.07 -3.52
C ASP A 105 -20.13 10.60 -3.67
N GLU A 106 -19.05 11.24 -3.21
CA GLU A 106 -18.82 12.67 -3.39
C GLU A 106 -18.67 13.04 -4.87
N PHE A 107 -17.90 12.24 -5.62
CA PHE A 107 -17.75 12.43 -7.06
C PHE A 107 -19.10 12.34 -7.79
N GLN A 108 -19.93 11.35 -7.46
CA GLN A 108 -21.26 11.20 -8.05
C GLN A 108 -22.18 12.39 -7.74
N ARG A 109 -22.13 12.93 -6.51
CA ARG A 109 -22.90 14.12 -6.12
C ARG A 109 -22.46 15.34 -6.94
N LYS A 110 -21.15 15.59 -7.03
CA LYS A 110 -20.59 16.70 -7.82
C LYS A 110 -20.90 16.54 -9.32
N ALA A 111 -20.79 15.32 -9.87
CA ALA A 111 -21.10 15.05 -11.27
C ALA A 111 -22.57 15.37 -11.63
N LYS A 112 -23.53 15.02 -10.75
CA LYS A 112 -24.95 15.37 -10.94
C LYS A 112 -25.19 16.88 -10.90
N SER A 113 -24.46 17.61 -10.05
CA SER A 113 -24.51 19.08 -10.00
C SER A 113 -24.03 19.70 -11.31
N HIS A 114 -22.96 19.15 -11.89
CA HIS A 114 -22.38 19.60 -13.15
C HIS A 114 -23.24 19.30 -14.40
N GLN A 115 -24.27 18.45 -14.31
CA GLN A 115 -25.20 18.17 -15.42
C GLN A 115 -26.31 19.23 -15.58
N LYS A 116 -26.56 20.06 -14.56
CA LYS A 116 -27.61 21.11 -14.59
C LYS A 116 -27.02 22.46 -15.00
N VAL A 117 -26.64 22.58 -16.26
CA VAL A 117 -26.20 23.87 -16.83
C VAL A 117 -27.40 24.52 -17.51
N GLU A 118 -28.11 25.39 -16.80
CA GLU A 118 -29.36 26.01 -17.26
C GLU A 118 -29.21 27.51 -17.57
N SER A 119 -28.13 28.16 -17.11
CA SER A 119 -27.84 29.58 -17.38
C SER A 119 -26.42 29.85 -17.88
N ILE A 120 -26.20 31.06 -18.44
CA ILE A 120 -24.88 31.55 -18.87
C ILE A 120 -23.92 31.68 -17.68
N SER A 121 -24.44 32.00 -16.49
CA SER A 121 -23.64 32.02 -15.25
C SER A 121 -23.15 30.63 -14.87
N ASP A 122 -24.00 29.60 -15.02
CA ASP A 122 -23.64 28.21 -14.74
C ASP A 122 -22.61 27.69 -15.73
N MET A 123 -22.70 28.10 -17.00
CA MET A 123 -21.67 27.78 -18.00
C MET A 123 -20.30 28.33 -17.60
N LYS A 124 -20.24 29.57 -17.09
CA LYS A 124 -18.98 30.17 -16.65
C LYS A 124 -18.40 29.40 -15.45
N ALA A 125 -19.21 29.15 -14.43
CA ALA A 125 -18.81 28.39 -13.24
C ALA A 125 -18.40 26.94 -13.59
N PHE A 126 -19.05 26.31 -14.57
CA PHE A 126 -18.68 24.99 -15.06
C PHE A 126 -17.28 25.00 -15.66
N VAL A 127 -16.98 25.95 -16.55
CA VAL A 127 -15.65 26.05 -17.21
C VAL A 127 -14.55 26.34 -16.18
N GLU A 128 -14.82 27.20 -15.20
CA GLU A 128 -13.87 27.51 -14.12
C GLU A 128 -13.57 26.29 -13.24
N ASN A 129 -14.58 25.46 -12.94
CA ASN A 129 -14.44 24.28 -12.07
C ASN A 129 -14.07 22.98 -12.82
N TYR A 130 -14.17 22.95 -14.14
CA TYR A 130 -13.92 21.75 -14.96
C TYR A 130 -12.53 21.13 -14.75
N PRO A 131 -11.42 21.89 -14.64
CA PRO A 131 -10.11 21.32 -14.37
C PRO A 131 -10.06 20.55 -13.03
N GLN A 132 -10.69 21.08 -11.99
CA GLN A 132 -10.77 20.42 -10.68
C GLN A 132 -11.64 19.17 -10.75
N PHE A 133 -12.78 19.23 -11.44
CA PHE A 133 -13.65 18.08 -11.67
C PHE A 133 -12.91 16.96 -12.42
N LYS A 134 -12.12 17.30 -13.45
CA LYS A 134 -11.30 16.35 -14.20
C LYS A 134 -10.20 15.72 -13.33
N LYS A 135 -9.50 16.49 -12.50
CA LYS A 135 -8.52 15.98 -11.53
C LYS A 135 -9.17 14.97 -10.57
N MET A 136 -10.31 15.34 -10.00
CA MET A 136 -11.08 14.51 -9.07
C MET A 136 -11.56 13.21 -9.73
N SER A 137 -12.07 13.27 -10.97
CA SER A 137 -12.43 12.08 -11.76
C SER A 137 -11.25 11.13 -11.93
N GLY A 138 -10.06 11.66 -12.25
CA GLY A 138 -8.84 10.87 -12.40
C GLY A 138 -8.44 10.18 -11.09
N THR A 139 -8.44 10.90 -9.96
CA THR A 139 -8.16 10.35 -8.63
C THR A 139 -9.14 9.24 -8.27
N VAL A 140 -10.46 9.45 -8.46
CA VAL A 140 -11.50 8.44 -8.18
C VAL A 140 -11.27 7.20 -9.02
N SER A 141 -11.15 7.34 -10.34
CA SER A 141 -10.94 6.20 -11.25
C SER A 141 -9.68 5.40 -10.89
N LYS A 142 -8.61 6.10 -10.54
CA LYS A 142 -7.35 5.50 -10.13
C LYS A 142 -7.49 4.64 -8.87
N HIS A 143 -7.95 5.23 -7.77
CA HIS A 143 -7.97 4.53 -6.48
C HIS A 143 -9.05 3.47 -6.41
N VAL A 144 -10.19 3.66 -7.10
CA VAL A 144 -11.21 2.62 -7.26
C VAL A 144 -10.63 1.43 -8.01
N ALA A 145 -9.87 1.63 -9.09
CA ALA A 145 -9.27 0.53 -9.84
C ALA A 145 -8.26 -0.27 -9.00
N VAL A 146 -7.36 0.43 -8.28
CA VAL A 146 -6.38 -0.22 -7.39
C VAL A 146 -7.07 -1.04 -6.30
N ILE A 147 -8.03 -0.44 -5.58
CA ILE A 147 -8.71 -1.11 -4.46
C ILE A 147 -9.61 -2.25 -4.94
N SER A 148 -10.22 -2.12 -6.12
CA SER A 148 -10.98 -3.22 -6.73
C SER A 148 -10.09 -4.42 -7.04
N GLU A 149 -8.88 -4.19 -7.55
CA GLU A 149 -7.94 -5.29 -7.80
C GLU A 149 -7.41 -5.89 -6.50
N LEU A 150 -7.05 -5.07 -5.50
CA LEU A 150 -6.66 -5.57 -4.19
C LEU A 150 -7.74 -6.48 -3.58
N SER A 151 -9.00 -6.05 -3.63
CA SER A 151 -10.14 -6.86 -3.17
C SER A 151 -10.28 -8.17 -3.93
N SER A 152 -10.08 -8.14 -5.26
CA SER A 152 -10.05 -9.35 -6.09
C SER A 152 -8.97 -10.33 -5.63
N LEU A 153 -7.75 -9.84 -5.41
CA LEU A 153 -6.61 -10.67 -5.01
C LEU A 153 -6.77 -11.23 -3.60
N VAL A 154 -7.25 -10.43 -2.65
CA VAL A 154 -7.55 -10.87 -1.27
C VAL A 154 -8.53 -12.05 -1.28
N GLY A 155 -9.61 -11.94 -2.05
CA GLY A 155 -10.60 -13.00 -2.17
C GLY A 155 -10.08 -14.24 -2.88
N LYS A 156 -9.38 -14.07 -4.02
CA LYS A 156 -8.85 -15.19 -4.83
C LYS A 156 -7.79 -16.01 -4.11
N ARG A 157 -6.94 -15.35 -3.30
CA ARG A 157 -5.80 -15.99 -2.61
C ARG A 157 -6.08 -16.29 -1.14
N ASN A 158 -7.32 -16.10 -0.69
CA ASN A 158 -7.75 -16.35 0.69
C ASN A 158 -6.87 -15.64 1.75
N LEU A 159 -6.44 -14.40 1.46
CA LEU A 159 -5.39 -13.73 2.23
C LEU A 159 -5.78 -13.39 3.68
N LEU A 160 -7.08 -13.28 3.97
CA LEU A 160 -7.55 -13.05 5.34
C LEU A 160 -7.22 -14.23 6.26
N GLU A 161 -7.50 -15.46 5.80
CA GLU A 161 -7.22 -16.68 6.59
C GLU A 161 -5.72 -16.98 6.67
N VAL A 162 -5.00 -16.73 5.57
CA VAL A 162 -3.53 -16.83 5.55
C VAL A 162 -2.92 -15.84 6.54
N SER A 163 -3.31 -14.57 6.49
CA SER A 163 -2.75 -13.55 7.37
C SER A 163 -3.10 -13.79 8.84
N GLU A 164 -4.29 -14.31 9.14
CA GLU A 164 -4.63 -14.73 10.51
C GLU A 164 -3.64 -15.80 11.01
N MET A 165 -3.36 -16.82 10.20
CA MET A 165 -2.38 -17.86 10.54
C MET A 165 -0.96 -17.28 10.73
N GLU A 166 -0.54 -16.33 9.89
CA GLU A 166 0.74 -15.63 10.04
C GLU A 166 0.84 -14.91 11.39
N GLN A 167 -0.22 -14.20 11.79
CA GLN A 167 -0.27 -13.50 13.08
C GLN A 167 -0.27 -14.47 14.26
N GLU A 168 -0.98 -15.60 14.15
CA GLU A 168 -0.93 -16.65 15.17
C GLU A 168 0.50 -17.18 15.33
N LEU A 169 1.19 -17.52 14.24
CA LEU A 169 2.58 -18.01 14.27
C LEU A 169 3.55 -16.97 14.86
N ALA A 170 3.39 -15.70 14.51
CA ALA A 170 4.28 -14.64 14.96
C ALA A 170 4.07 -14.28 16.45
N CYS A 171 2.81 -14.26 16.91
CA CYS A 171 2.45 -13.62 18.18
C CYS A 171 1.97 -14.58 19.27
N GLN A 172 1.55 -15.80 18.94
CA GLN A 172 0.93 -16.74 19.90
C GLN A 172 1.78 -17.98 20.16
N ASN A 173 1.52 -18.65 21.30
CA ASN A 173 2.24 -19.84 21.75
C ASN A 173 1.30 -21.06 21.81
N GLN A 174 0.84 -21.54 20.65
CA GLN A 174 -0.13 -22.64 20.55
C GLN A 174 0.29 -23.66 19.48
N HIS A 175 1.50 -24.19 19.61
CA HIS A 175 2.17 -25.02 18.60
C HIS A 175 1.28 -26.13 18.00
N SER A 176 0.66 -26.98 18.83
CA SER A 176 -0.15 -28.11 18.34
C SER A 176 -1.36 -27.67 17.51
N GLN A 177 -2.03 -26.58 17.91
CA GLN A 177 -3.21 -26.06 17.20
C GLN A 177 -2.79 -25.37 15.90
N GLN A 178 -1.71 -24.57 15.97
CA GLN A 178 -1.13 -23.90 14.82
C GLN A 178 -0.63 -24.90 13.77
N LEU A 179 0.01 -26.00 14.16
CA LEU A 179 0.47 -27.03 13.23
C LEU A 179 -0.70 -27.71 12.51
N GLN A 180 -1.81 -27.96 13.21
CA GLN A 180 -3.03 -28.52 12.60
C GLN A 180 -3.65 -27.54 11.59
N LYS A 181 -3.80 -26.26 11.97
CA LYS A 181 -4.34 -25.21 11.09
C LYS A 181 -3.45 -24.98 9.87
N LEU A 182 -2.13 -24.94 10.06
CA LEU A 182 -1.15 -24.83 8.98
C LEU A 182 -1.28 -25.98 7.97
N ARG A 183 -1.35 -27.24 8.44
CA ARG A 183 -1.53 -28.40 7.55
C ARG A 183 -2.84 -28.32 6.75
N SER A 184 -3.92 -27.85 7.38
CA SER A 184 -5.20 -27.64 6.72
C SER A 184 -5.10 -26.59 5.60
N LEU A 185 -4.44 -25.46 5.89
CA LEU A 185 -4.23 -24.38 4.91
C LEU A 185 -3.35 -24.82 3.74
N LEU A 186 -2.26 -25.56 4.01
CA LEU A 186 -1.37 -26.09 2.96
C LEU A 186 -2.06 -27.15 2.08
N GLY A 187 -3.10 -27.83 2.59
CA GLY A 187 -3.92 -28.75 1.82
C GLY A 187 -5.00 -28.07 0.97
N SER A 188 -5.19 -26.76 1.11
CA SER A 188 -6.22 -26.01 0.39
C SER A 188 -5.73 -25.57 -0.99
N SER A 189 -6.51 -25.83 -2.04
CA SER A 189 -6.21 -25.38 -3.40
C SER A 189 -6.33 -23.86 -3.61
N LYS A 190 -6.81 -23.13 -2.59
CA LYS A 190 -6.97 -21.66 -2.64
C LYS A 190 -5.72 -20.89 -2.21
N VAL A 191 -4.78 -21.57 -1.54
CA VAL A 191 -3.51 -20.97 -1.09
C VAL A 191 -2.48 -21.25 -2.19
N ARG A 192 -1.78 -20.22 -2.68
CA ARG A 192 -0.71 -20.44 -3.66
C ARG A 192 0.59 -20.79 -2.95
N ASP A 193 1.53 -21.30 -3.73
CA ASP A 193 2.86 -21.70 -3.27
C ASP A 193 3.62 -20.57 -2.55
N GLU A 194 3.45 -19.32 -2.97
CA GLU A 194 4.09 -18.16 -2.33
C GLU A 194 3.59 -17.93 -0.90
N GLU A 195 2.27 -18.01 -0.68
CA GLU A 195 1.67 -17.88 0.65
C GLU A 195 2.00 -19.11 1.51
N ALA A 196 1.97 -20.31 0.93
CA ALA A 196 2.36 -21.55 1.60
C ALA A 196 3.81 -21.51 2.08
N LEU A 197 4.73 -21.04 1.22
CA LEU A 197 6.14 -20.88 1.56
C LEU A 197 6.33 -19.91 2.74
N ARG A 198 5.66 -18.76 2.70
CA ARG A 198 5.72 -17.76 3.80
C ARG A 198 5.27 -18.35 5.13
N LEU A 199 4.16 -19.09 5.14
CA LEU A 199 3.67 -19.75 6.35
C LEU A 199 4.67 -20.78 6.91
N VAL A 200 5.29 -21.58 6.03
CA VAL A 200 6.31 -22.56 6.45
C VAL A 200 7.58 -21.87 6.98
N LEU A 201 8.01 -20.76 6.36
CA LEU A 201 9.15 -19.97 6.84
C LEU A 201 8.88 -19.35 8.20
N LEU A 202 7.69 -18.77 8.41
CA LEU A 202 7.28 -18.21 9.71
C LEU A 202 7.24 -19.30 10.78
N TYR A 203 6.71 -20.47 10.44
CA TYR A 203 6.71 -21.62 11.34
C TYR A 203 8.14 -22.04 11.71
N ALA A 204 9.05 -22.17 10.74
CA ALA A 204 10.45 -22.57 10.97
C ALA A 204 11.30 -21.53 11.71
N LEU A 205 10.97 -20.24 11.57
CA LEU A 205 11.61 -19.17 12.34
C LEU A 205 11.13 -19.15 13.79
N ARG A 206 9.90 -19.62 14.04
CA ARG A 206 9.30 -19.64 15.37
C ARG A 206 9.65 -20.89 16.19
N TYR A 207 9.68 -22.05 15.53
CA TYR A 207 9.79 -23.40 16.13
C TYR A 207 10.92 -24.20 15.48
#